data_AF-A0A1Q7WI77-F1
#
_entry.id   AF-A0A1Q7WI77-F1
#
_cell.length_a   1.000
_cell.length_b   1.000
_cell.length_c   1.000
_cell.angle_alpha   90.00
_cell.angle_beta   90.00
_cell.angle_gamma   90.00
#
_symmetry.space_group_name_H-M   'P 1'
#
loop_
_entity.id
_entity.type
_entity.pdbx_description
1 polymer ?
#
loop_
_entity_poly.entity_id
_entity_poly.type
_entity_poly.pdbx_seq_one_letter_code
_entity_poly.pdbx_strand_id
1 'polypeptide(L)'
;MLGELTEQEQRQALNAHPAIGARTLSKRSATEQGSGGHPAVLTELAYLNQVYEEKFGFRFVVFVDGRPKSEILEILQQRLDRTREEELQTGLRELVAIARDRWLKG
;
A
#
# COMPACT_ATOMS: atom_id res chain seq x y z
N MET A 1 -16.20 10.70 7.83
CA MET A 1 -15.57 10.50 6.49
C MET A 1 -14.06 10.72 6.66
N LEU A 2 -13.15 10.08 5.90
CA LEU A 2 -11.69 10.25 6.15
C LEU A 2 -11.18 11.71 6.10
N GLY A 3 -11.96 12.63 5.51
CA GLY A 3 -11.69 14.08 5.51
C GLY A 3 -11.90 14.78 6.85
N GLU A 4 -12.42 14.11 7.88
CA GLU A 4 -12.55 14.66 9.25
C GLU A 4 -11.40 14.24 10.16
N LEU A 5 -10.51 13.35 9.69
CA LEU A 5 -9.35 12.89 10.43
C LEU A 5 -8.21 13.91 10.32
N THR A 6 -7.47 14.07 11.41
CA THR A 6 -6.18 14.74 11.39
C THR A 6 -5.19 14.00 10.50
N GLU A 7 -4.18 14.69 9.98
CA GLU A 7 -3.12 14.07 9.18
C GLU A 7 -2.43 12.93 9.93
N GLN A 8 -2.29 13.06 11.26
CA GLN A 8 -1.73 12.01 12.12
C GLN A 8 -2.59 10.74 12.10
N GLU A 9 -3.90 10.86 12.24
CA GLU A 9 -4.83 9.73 12.20
C GLU A 9 -4.87 9.09 10.80
N GLN A 10 -4.82 9.90 9.75
CA GLN A 10 -4.71 9.42 8.37
C GLN A 10 -3.46 8.57 8.17
N ARG A 11 -2.30 9.04 8.64
CA ARG A 11 -1.05 8.27 8.60
C ARG A 11 -1.13 7.00 9.43
N GLN A 12 -1.73 7.06 10.62
CA GLN A 12 -1.93 5.88 11.46
C GLN A 12 -2.79 4.82 10.76
N ALA A 13 -3.84 5.23 10.04
CA ALA A 13 -4.68 4.32 9.26
C ALA A 13 -3.88 3.64 8.13
N LEU A 14 -3.05 4.39 7.40
CA LEU A 14 -2.15 3.81 6.39
C LEU A 14 -1.13 2.86 7.01
N ASN A 15 -0.53 3.26 8.13
CA ASN A 15 0.48 2.47 8.83
C ASN A 15 -0.10 1.20 9.46
N ALA A 16 -1.39 1.15 9.77
CA ALA A 16 -2.02 -0.09 10.23
C ALA A 16 -2.17 -1.13 9.11
N HIS A 17 -2.03 -0.73 7.84
CA HIS A 17 -2.09 -1.66 6.71
C HIS A 17 -0.76 -2.39 6.51
N PRO A 18 -0.77 -3.71 6.23
CA PRO A 18 0.46 -4.42 5.92
C PRO A 18 1.07 -3.93 4.60
N ALA A 19 2.40 -3.84 4.57
CA ALA A 19 3.15 -3.50 3.37
C ALA A 19 2.99 -4.57 2.28
N ILE A 20 3.10 -4.14 1.03
CA ILE A 20 3.10 -5.06 -0.12
C ILE A 20 4.36 -5.93 -0.10
N GLY A 21 4.21 -7.25 -0.21
CA GLY A 21 5.33 -8.20 -0.18
C GLY A 21 5.78 -8.59 1.23
N ALA A 22 5.06 -8.19 2.29
CA ALA A 22 5.38 -8.60 3.65
C ALA A 22 5.27 -10.13 3.86
N ARG A 23 6.19 -10.69 4.66
CA ARG A 23 6.24 -12.15 4.93
C ARG A 23 5.15 -12.64 5.89
N THR A 24 4.73 -11.79 6.82
CA THR A 24 3.73 -12.12 7.83
C THR A 24 2.46 -11.33 7.55
N LEU A 25 1.42 -12.02 7.09
CA LEU A 25 0.13 -11.43 6.69
C LEU A 25 -1.03 -12.19 7.34
N SER A 26 -2.14 -11.49 7.57
CA SER A 26 -3.41 -12.16 7.84
C SER A 26 -3.85 -12.98 6.61
N LYS A 27 -4.72 -13.99 6.78
CA LYS A 27 -5.27 -14.76 5.64
C LYS A 27 -5.88 -13.85 4.57
N ARG A 28 -6.58 -12.80 5.01
CA ARG A 28 -7.22 -11.81 4.14
C ARG A 28 -6.19 -11.02 3.34
N SER A 29 -5.17 -10.47 4.01
CA SER A 29 -4.11 -9.70 3.35
C SER A 29 -3.24 -10.57 2.43
N ALA A 30 -3.02 -11.83 2.78
CA ALA A 30 -2.33 -12.80 1.92
C ALA A 30 -3.13 -13.10 0.65
N THR A 31 -4.46 -13.16 0.76
CA THR A 31 -5.36 -13.36 -0.40
C THR A 31 -5.33 -12.14 -1.31
N GLU A 32 -5.44 -10.94 -0.73
CA GLU A 32 -5.37 -9.67 -1.48
C GLU A 32 -4.07 -9.57 -2.27
N GLN A 33 -2.92 -9.69 -1.61
CA GLN A 33 -1.61 -9.49 -2.26
C GLN A 33 -1.17 -10.66 -3.16
N GLY A 34 -1.89 -11.78 -3.12
CA GLY A 34 -1.52 -13.02 -3.78
C GLY A 34 -0.26 -13.68 -3.21
N SER A 35 -0.17 -15.00 -3.34
CA SER A 35 1.05 -15.76 -3.07
C SER A 35 2.03 -15.62 -4.24
N GLY A 36 3.32 -15.43 -3.93
CA GLY A 36 4.38 -15.45 -4.94
C GLY A 36 4.80 -14.09 -5.50
N GLY A 37 5.94 -14.09 -6.17
CA GLY A 37 6.64 -12.92 -6.71
C GLY A 37 8.08 -13.33 -6.95
N HIS A 38 8.67 -12.92 -8.08
CA HIS A 38 10.06 -13.24 -8.37
C HIS A 38 10.95 -12.68 -7.24
N PRO A 39 11.94 -13.42 -6.71
CA PRO A 39 12.77 -12.95 -5.59
C PRO A 39 13.35 -11.56 -5.80
N ALA A 40 13.81 -11.24 -7.02
CA ALA A 40 14.30 -9.91 -7.36
C ALA A 40 13.23 -8.81 -7.21
N VAL A 41 11.97 -9.07 -7.61
CA VAL A 41 10.86 -8.13 -7.46
C VAL A 41 10.52 -7.93 -5.98
N LEU A 42 10.56 -8.99 -5.17
CA LEU A 42 10.33 -8.89 -3.73
C LEU A 42 11.42 -8.09 -3.01
N THR A 43 12.69 -8.30 -3.40
CA THR A 43 13.81 -7.51 -2.89
C THR A 43 13.67 -6.04 -3.24
N GLU A 44 13.33 -5.73 -4.50
CA GLU A 44 13.16 -4.35 -4.95
C GLU A 44 11.94 -3.69 -4.27
N LEU A 45 10.82 -4.40 -4.12
CA LEU A 45 9.67 -3.91 -3.37
C LEU A 45 10.04 -3.60 -1.92
N ALA A 46 10.83 -4.45 -1.26
CA ALA A 46 11.26 -4.20 0.11
C ALA A 46 12.11 -2.91 0.21
N TYR A 47 13.05 -2.74 -0.72
CA TYR A 47 13.88 -1.54 -0.80
C TYR A 47 13.04 -0.28 -1.05
N LEU A 48 12.17 -0.29 -2.06
CA LEU A 48 11.36 0.88 -2.38
C LEU A 48 10.29 1.20 -1.34
N ASN A 49 9.76 0.20 -0.61
CA ASN A 49 8.91 0.48 0.55
C ASN A 49 9.67 1.30 1.60
N GLN A 50 10.93 0.96 1.87
CA GLN A 50 11.76 1.73 2.81
C GLN A 50 11.99 3.15 2.30
N VAL A 51 12.40 3.32 1.04
CA VAL A 51 12.60 4.65 0.42
C VAL A 51 11.32 5.48 0.46
N TYR A 52 10.17 4.86 0.19
CA TYR A 52 8.87 5.51 0.24
C TYR A 52 8.53 5.97 1.67
N GLU A 53 8.70 5.10 2.67
CA GLU A 53 8.45 5.42 4.07
C GLU A 53 9.38 6.54 4.58
N GLU A 54 10.65 6.53 4.19
CA GLU A 54 11.60 7.60 4.50
C GLU A 54 11.20 8.94 3.87
N LYS A 55 10.74 8.93 2.61
CA LYS A 55 10.33 10.14 1.90
C LYS A 55 9.03 10.73 2.43
N PHE A 56 8.02 9.91 2.66
CA PHE A 56 6.66 10.37 2.92
C PHE A 56 6.24 10.28 4.40
N GLY A 57 6.90 9.42 5.18
CA GLY A 57 6.63 9.24 6.61
C GLY A 57 5.40 8.35 6.91
N PHE A 58 4.94 7.57 5.94
CA PHE A 58 3.86 6.59 6.08
C PHE A 58 4.01 5.45 5.08
N ARG A 59 3.38 4.30 5.38
CA ARG A 59 3.44 3.09 4.56
C ARG A 59 2.85 3.31 3.17
N PHE A 60 3.46 2.68 2.18
CA PHE A 60 2.88 2.57 0.86
C PHE A 60 1.66 1.65 0.89
N VAL A 61 0.51 2.18 0.45
CA VAL A 61 -0.76 1.46 0.34
C VAL A 61 -1.26 1.59 -1.10
N VAL A 62 -1.62 0.44 -1.67
CA VAL A 62 -2.20 0.32 -3.01
C VAL A 62 -3.19 -0.85 -3.03
N PHE A 63 -4.35 -0.64 -3.64
CA PHE A 63 -5.33 -1.70 -3.85
C PHE A 63 -4.85 -2.60 -4.99
N VAL A 64 -4.29 -3.74 -4.66
CA VAL A 64 -3.66 -4.64 -5.65
C VAL A 64 -4.61 -5.14 -6.74
N ASP A 65 -5.89 -5.39 -6.44
CA ASP A 65 -6.92 -5.81 -7.41
C ASP A 65 -6.47 -6.91 -8.40
N GLY A 66 -5.73 -7.91 -7.91
CA GLY A 66 -5.22 -9.01 -8.74
C GLY A 66 -3.99 -8.67 -9.60
N ARG A 67 -3.48 -7.43 -9.55
CA ARG A 67 -2.26 -7.03 -10.26
C ARG A 67 -1.02 -7.80 -9.78
N PRO A 68 -0.11 -8.21 -10.68
CA PRO A 68 1.13 -8.86 -10.30
C PRO A 68 2.06 -7.90 -9.55
N LYS A 69 2.92 -8.46 -8.69
CA LYS A 69 3.87 -7.66 -7.89
C LYS A 69 4.84 -6.81 -8.71
N SER A 70 5.15 -7.21 -9.95
CA SER A 70 5.96 -6.41 -10.88
C SER A 70 5.25 -5.13 -11.32
N GLU A 71 3.94 -5.17 -11.54
CA GLU A 71 3.16 -3.98 -11.87
C GLU A 71 3.03 -3.07 -10.64
N ILE A 72 2.85 -3.65 -9.45
CA ILE A 72 2.86 -2.87 -8.20
C ILE A 72 4.20 -2.18 -7.97
N LEU A 73 5.30 -2.84 -8.34
CA LEU A 73 6.63 -2.25 -8.26
C LEU A 73 6.76 -1.02 -9.16
N GLU A 74 6.28 -1.08 -10.41
CA GLU A 74 6.27 0.07 -11.33
C GLU A 74 5.42 1.22 -10.78
N ILE A 75 4.26 0.92 -10.20
CA ILE A 75 3.40 1.93 -9.56
C ILE A 75 4.12 2.59 -8.38
N LEU A 76 4.80 1.81 -7.54
CA LEU A 76 5.58 2.34 -6.43
C LEU A 76 6.68 3.29 -6.92
N GLN A 77 7.41 2.91 -7.97
CA GLN A 77 8.43 3.76 -8.60
C GLN A 77 7.84 5.08 -9.09
N GLN A 78 6.73 5.05 -9.84
CA GLN A 78 6.07 6.26 -10.34
C GLN A 78 5.56 7.16 -9.20
N ARG A 79 5.07 6.56 -8.11
CA ARG A 79 4.54 7.29 -6.96
C ARG A 79 5.63 7.95 -6.12
N LEU A 80 6.87 7.50 -6.23
CA LEU A 80 8.00 8.18 -5.59
C LEU A 80 8.25 9.58 -6.17
N ASP A 81 7.81 9.93 -7.37
CA ASP A 81 8.02 11.28 -7.92
C ASP A 81 7.01 12.32 -7.43
N ARG A 82 5.97 11.89 -6.71
CA ARG A 82 4.88 12.76 -6.26
C ARG A 82 5.23 13.55 -4.99
N THR A 83 4.40 14.55 -4.71
CA THR A 83 4.45 15.28 -3.45
C THR A 83 3.86 14.45 -2.31
N ARG A 84 4.26 14.78 -1.07
CA ARG A 84 3.77 14.10 0.12
C ARG A 84 2.25 14.23 0.30
N GLU A 85 1.69 15.39 -0.02
CA GLU A 85 0.24 15.63 0.07
C GLU A 85 -0.54 14.75 -0.91
N GLU A 86 -0.11 14.72 -2.18
CA GLU A 86 -0.73 13.86 -3.20
C GLU A 86 -0.70 12.39 -2.81
N GLU A 87 0.39 11.94 -2.20
CA GLU A 87 0.55 10.54 -1.78
C GLU A 87 -0.26 10.19 -0.54
N LEU A 88 -0.43 11.13 0.40
CA LEU A 88 -1.31 10.93 1.53
C LEU A 88 -2.76 10.74 1.04
N GLN A 89 -3.24 11.65 0.18
CA GLN A 89 -4.58 11.56 -0.38
C GLN A 89 -4.76 10.30 -1.24
N THR A 90 -3.74 9.92 -2.02
CA THR A 90 -3.77 8.69 -2.83
C THR A 90 -3.83 7.45 -1.94
N GLY A 91 -2.94 7.33 -0.96
CA GLY A 91 -2.93 6.19 -0.03
C GLY A 91 -4.27 6.00 0.69
N LEU A 92 -4.92 7.10 1.11
CA LEU A 92 -6.24 7.04 1.75
C LEU A 92 -7.34 6.53 0.80
N ARG A 93 -7.33 6.98 -0.47
CA ARG A 93 -8.26 6.47 -1.49
C ARG A 93 -8.06 4.97 -1.75
N GLU A 94 -6.81 4.53 -1.85
CA GLU A 94 -6.46 3.11 -2.00
C GLU A 94 -6.93 2.29 -0.79
N LEU A 95 -6.74 2.80 0.43
CA LEU A 95 -7.21 2.16 1.66
C LEU A 95 -8.74 2.03 1.69
N VAL A 96 -9.47 3.06 1.25
CA VAL A 96 -10.94 3.00 1.10
C VAL A 96 -11.36 1.98 0.06
N ALA A 97 -10.67 1.92 -1.09
CA ALA A 97 -10.96 0.92 -2.12
C ALA A 97 -10.79 -0.51 -1.58
N ILE A 98 -9.70 -0.77 -0.85
CA ILE A 98 -9.50 -2.05 -0.14
C ILE A 98 -10.65 -2.32 0.84
N ALA A 99 -11.01 -1.35 1.69
CA ALA A 99 -12.11 -1.53 2.65
C ALA A 99 -13.47 -1.80 1.97
N ARG A 100 -13.72 -1.17 0.82
CA ARG A 100 -14.92 -1.40 0.02
C ARG A 100 -14.95 -2.79 -0.61
N ASP A 101 -13.85 -3.23 -1.22
CA ASP A 101 -13.73 -4.59 -1.78
C ASP A 101 -13.97 -5.64 -0.69
N ARG A 102 -13.36 -5.41 0.48
CA ARG A 102 -13.55 -6.21 1.68
C ARG A 102 -15.01 -6.28 2.14
N TRP A 103 -15.75 -5.19 2.07
CA TRP A 103 -17.16 -5.15 2.44
C TRP A 103 -18.04 -5.91 1.45
N LEU A 104 -17.77 -5.79 0.15
CA LEU A 104 -18.58 -6.42 -0.91
C LEU A 104 -18.36 -7.93 -1.03
N LYS A 105 -17.18 -8.42 -0.64
CA LYS A 105 -16.82 -9.86 -0.66
C LYS A 105 -17.02 -10.55 0.69
N GLY A 106 -17.40 -9.81 1.73
CA GLY A 106 -17.69 -10.33 3.07
C GLY A 106 -19.14 -10.77 3.19
#